data_AF-A0A2M7MK36-F1
#
_entry.id   AF-A0A2M7MK36-F1
#
_cell.length_a   1.000
_cell.length_b   1.000
_cell.length_c   1.000
_cell.angle_alpha   90.00
_cell.angle_beta   90.00
_cell.angle_gamma   90.00
#
_symmetry.space_group_name_H-M   'P 1'
#
loop_
_entity.id
_entity.type
_entity.pdbx_description
1 polymer ?
#
loop_
_entity_poly.entity_id
_entity_poly.type
_entity_poly.pdbx_seq_one_letter_code
_entity_poly.pdbx_strand_id
1 'polypeptide(L)'
;MLNDLVVRNATPLDINFVIETIIEADKSGTPMSSACNILNLSEEEYKGILKDILNENIEGQEFSLSGFLIAELDGKPIGALGSWVEGAVGVSSYILYSNILLNYM
;
A
#
# COMPACT_ATOMS: atom_id res chain seq x y z
N MET A 1 13.30 29.77 5.26
CA MET A 1 13.20 28.99 4.01
C MET A 1 11.74 28.56 3.91
N LEU A 2 11.09 28.75 2.76
CA LEU A 2 9.81 28.07 2.53
C LEU A 2 10.14 26.60 2.35
N ASN A 3 9.55 25.72 3.15
CA ASN A 3 9.64 24.29 2.90
C ASN A 3 8.66 24.00 1.75
N ASP A 4 9.14 23.34 0.70
CA ASP A 4 8.30 23.01 -0.44
C ASP A 4 7.59 21.68 -0.13
N LEU A 5 6.32 21.79 0.27
CA LEU A 5 5.40 20.66 0.41
C LEU A 5 4.71 20.41 -0.93
N VAL A 6 4.93 19.23 -1.50
CA VAL A 6 4.30 18.80 -2.76
C VAL A 6 3.50 17.54 -2.51
N VAL A 7 2.31 17.44 -3.11
CA VAL A 7 1.54 16.20 -3.19
C VAL A 7 1.50 15.77 -4.65
N ARG A 8 1.94 14.54 -4.93
CA ARG A 8 2.00 13.99 -6.28
C ARG A 8 1.50 12.55 -6.31
N ASN A 9 1.18 12.05 -7.51
CA ASN A 9 0.95 10.62 -7.70
C ASN A 9 2.21 9.83 -7.37
N ALA A 10 2.01 8.62 -6.84
CA ALA A 10 3.09 7.67 -6.67
C ALA A 10 3.64 7.19 -8.02
N THR A 11 4.92 6.86 -8.04
CA THR A 11 5.65 6.31 -9.17
C THR A 11 6.26 4.97 -8.76
N PRO A 12 6.77 4.15 -9.69
CA PRO A 12 7.44 2.90 -9.34
C PRO A 12 8.63 3.06 -8.37
N LEU A 13 9.24 4.25 -8.29
CA LEU A 13 10.31 4.56 -7.33
C LEU A 13 9.81 4.64 -5.88
N ASP A 14 8.50 4.83 -5.68
CA ASP A 14 7.88 5.00 -4.37
C ASP A 14 7.39 3.69 -3.76
N ILE A 15 7.45 2.56 -4.48
CA ILE A 15 6.87 1.27 -4.03
C ILE A 15 7.31 0.90 -2.62
N ASN A 16 8.60 0.99 -2.32
CA ASN A 16 9.09 0.66 -0.98
C ASN A 16 8.52 1.61 0.10
N PHE A 17 8.38 2.90 -0.21
CA PHE A 17 7.81 3.87 0.72
C PHE A 17 6.30 3.65 0.94
N VAL A 18 5.59 3.27 -0.12
CA VAL A 18 4.17 2.89 -0.06
C VAL A 18 3.98 1.63 0.79
N ILE A 19 4.82 0.61 0.64
CA ILE A 19 4.79 -0.61 1.45
C ILE A 19 4.95 -0.28 2.94
N GLU A 20 5.96 0.51 3.30
CA GLU A 20 6.15 0.94 4.69
C GLU A 20 4.93 1.73 5.18
N THR A 21 4.34 2.59 4.33
CA THR A 21 3.13 3.33 4.71
C THR A 21 1.95 2.41 4.99
N ILE A 22 1.73 1.37 4.18
CA ILE A 22 0.65 0.39 4.39
C ILE A 22 0.84 -0.33 5.73
N ILE A 23 2.07 -0.78 6.00
CA ILE A 23 2.39 -1.53 7.23
C ILE A 23 2.25 -0.65 8.47
N GLU A 24 2.76 0.58 8.42
CA GLU A 24 2.65 1.51 9.54
C GLU A 24 1.21 1.99 9.76
N ALA A 25 0.40 2.10 8.69
CA ALA A 25 -1.03 2.37 8.79
C ALA A 25 -1.79 1.20 9.46
N ASP A 26 -1.50 -0.05 9.07
CA ASP A 26 -2.08 -1.25 9.70
C ASP A 26 -1.69 -1.37 11.18
N LYS A 27 -0.42 -1.09 11.50
CA LYS A 27 0.09 -1.07 12.87
C LYS A 27 -0.60 -0.03 13.74
N SER A 28 -1.07 1.08 13.16
CA SER A 28 -1.79 2.16 13.84
C SER A 28 -1.08 2.66 15.12
N GLY A 29 0.24 2.81 15.07
CA GLY A 29 1.07 3.25 16.21
C GLY A 29 1.37 2.17 17.25
N THR A 30 1.04 0.91 16.97
CA THR A 30 1.40 -0.25 17.79
C THR A 30 2.54 -1.05 17.13
N PRO A 31 3.19 -2.01 17.83
CA PRO A 31 4.19 -2.87 17.18
C PRO A 31 3.58 -4.01 16.37
N MET A 32 2.25 -4.15 16.30
CA MET A 32 1.56 -5.32 15.75
C MET A 32 0.85 -4.99 14.44
N SER A 33 1.14 -5.75 13.38
CA SER A 33 0.36 -5.72 12.14
C SER A 33 -0.82 -6.71 12.24
N SER A 34 -2.04 -6.24 11.95
CA SER A 34 -3.21 -7.10 11.94
C SER A 34 -3.14 -8.13 10.80
N ALA A 35 -2.67 -7.70 9.62
CA ALA A 35 -2.51 -8.55 8.45
C ALA A 35 -1.50 -9.67 8.69
N CYS A 36 -0.30 -9.35 9.20
CA CYS A 36 0.72 -10.35 9.54
C CYS A 36 0.20 -11.38 10.55
N ASN A 37 -0.52 -10.93 11.58
CA ASN A 37 -1.06 -11.80 12.62
C ASN A 37 -2.16 -12.74 12.10
N ILE A 38 -3.07 -12.24 11.27
CA ILE A 38 -4.17 -13.03 10.69
C ILE A 38 -3.63 -14.07 9.71
N LEU A 39 -2.64 -13.69 8.89
CA LEU A 39 -2.04 -14.54 7.87
C LEU A 39 -0.92 -15.44 8.42
N ASN A 40 -0.53 -15.26 9.69
CA ASN A 40 0.61 -15.94 10.30
C ASN A 40 1.91 -15.79 9.48
N LEU A 41 2.16 -14.56 9.00
CA LEU A 41 3.34 -14.18 8.23
C LEU A 41 4.24 -13.26 9.03
N SER A 42 5.55 -13.30 8.76
CA SER A 42 6.47 -12.25 9.17
C SER A 42 6.22 -10.97 8.38
N GLU A 43 6.65 -9.83 8.92
CA GLU A 43 6.56 -8.54 8.23
C GLU A 43 7.32 -8.56 6.89
N GLU A 44 8.48 -9.22 6.82
CA GLU A 44 9.27 -9.33 5.59
C GLU A 44 8.57 -10.16 4.50
N GLU A 45 7.91 -11.27 4.88
CA GLU A 45 7.08 -12.04 3.95
C GLU A 45 5.92 -11.19 3.41
N TYR A 46 5.24 -10.45 4.29
CA TYR A 46 4.14 -9.58 3.89
C TYR A 46 4.60 -8.41 2.99
N LYS A 47 5.76 -7.82 3.27
CA LYS A 47 6.40 -6.82 2.39
C LYS A 47 6.66 -7.37 0.99
N GLY A 48 7.12 -8.62 0.90
CA GLY A 48 7.30 -9.31 -0.38
C GLY A 48 5.99 -9.41 -1.17
N ILE A 49 4.91 -9.85 -0.51
CA ILE A 49 3.58 -9.96 -1.11
C ILE A 49 3.06 -8.60 -1.59
N LEU A 50 3.12 -7.57 -0.74
CA LEU A 50 2.70 -6.22 -1.10
C LEU A 50 3.48 -5.69 -2.30
N LYS A 51 4.79 -5.97 -2.37
CA LYS A 51 5.63 -5.58 -3.50
C LYS A 51 5.17 -6.22 -4.80
N ASP A 52 4.85 -7.51 -4.79
CA ASP A 52 4.37 -8.21 -5.98
C ASP A 52 3.02 -7.63 -6.44
N ILE A 53 2.09 -7.39 -5.52
CA ILE A 53 0.78 -6.78 -5.81
C ILE A 53 0.93 -5.36 -6.39
N LEU A 54 1.74 -4.52 -5.76
CA LEU A 54 1.96 -3.14 -6.20
C LEU A 54 2.66 -3.07 -7.56
N ASN A 55 3.52 -4.06 -7.89
CA ASN A 55 4.14 -4.18 -9.20
C ASN A 55 3.14 -4.61 -10.29
N GLU A 56 2.17 -5.47 -9.96
CA GLU A 56 1.08 -5.80 -10.88
C GLU A 56 0.20 -4.58 -11.18
N ASN A 57 0.08 -3.66 -10.21
CA ASN A 57 -0.63 -2.38 -10.34
C ASN A 57 -2.03 -2.52 -10.96
N ILE A 58 -2.85 -3.42 -10.42
CA ILE A 58 -4.21 -3.63 -10.91
C ILE A 58 -5.06 -2.39 -10.58
N GLU A 59 -5.31 -1.55 -11.57
CA GLU A 59 -6.01 -0.27 -11.40
C GLU A 59 -7.40 -0.42 -10.76
N GLY A 60 -7.76 0.56 -9.94
CA GLY A 60 -9.05 0.62 -9.25
C GLY A 60 -9.18 -0.30 -8.04
N GLN A 61 -8.10 -0.99 -7.63
CA GLN A 61 -8.03 -1.84 -6.44
C GLN A 61 -7.28 -1.16 -5.28
N GLU A 62 -7.52 -1.66 -4.06
CA GLU A 62 -6.93 -1.15 -2.81
C GLU A 62 -5.40 -1.02 -2.84
N PHE A 63 -4.70 -2.03 -3.37
CA PHE A 63 -3.24 -2.04 -3.51
C PHE A 63 -2.79 -1.76 -4.95
N SER A 64 -3.44 -0.81 -5.61
CA SER A 64 -2.95 -0.25 -6.87
C SER A 64 -2.03 0.93 -6.61
N LEU A 65 -0.80 0.91 -7.10
CA LEU A 65 0.15 2.02 -6.97
C LEU A 65 -0.43 3.33 -7.54
N SER A 66 -1.23 3.25 -8.61
CA SER A 66 -1.92 4.40 -9.19
C SER A 66 -2.93 5.08 -8.26
N GLY A 67 -3.41 4.37 -7.22
CA GLY A 67 -4.30 4.88 -6.19
C GLY A 67 -3.59 5.63 -5.05
N PHE A 68 -2.25 5.71 -5.07
CA PHE A 68 -1.47 6.36 -4.02
C PHE A 68 -1.02 7.77 -4.40
N LEU A 69 -1.15 8.68 -3.44
CA LEU A 69 -0.53 10.00 -3.42
C LEU A 69 0.64 10.00 -2.43
N ILE A 70 1.73 10.66 -2.81
CA ILE A 70 2.92 10.88 -1.96
C ILE A 70 2.97 12.35 -1.59
N ALA A 71 3.08 12.62 -0.29
CA ALA A 71 3.45 13.94 0.23
C ALA A 71 4.97 13.99 0.37
N GLU A 72 5.60 15.00 -0.23
CA GLU A 72 7.03 15.26 -0.17
C GLU A 72 7.32 16.60 0.50
N LEU A 73 8.32 16.62 1.37
CA LEU A 73 8.89 17.84 1.93
C LEU A 73 10.35 17.93 1.51
N ASP A 74 10.70 18.99 0.79
CA ASP A 74 12.07 19.21 0.27
C ASP A 74 12.59 18.00 -0.55
N GLY A 75 11.70 17.42 -1.38
CA GLY A 75 11.99 16.27 -2.24
C GLY A 75 12.10 14.93 -1.51
N LYS A 76 11.75 14.86 -0.23
CA LYS A 76 11.72 13.61 0.55
C LYS A 76 10.29 13.19 0.85
N PRO A 77 9.89 11.95 0.57
CA PRO A 77 8.60 11.42 0.99
C PRO A 77 8.44 11.50 2.51
N ILE A 78 7.33 12.08 2.97
CA ILE A 78 6.99 12.22 4.40
C ILE A 78 5.66 11.57 4.78
N GLY A 79 4.87 11.15 3.79
CA GLY A 79 3.65 10.38 4.00
C GLY A 79 3.02 9.97 2.67
N ALA A 80 2.11 9.01 2.72
CA ALA A 80 1.31 8.62 1.57
C ALA A 80 -0.16 8.43 1.96
N LEU A 81 -1.03 8.55 0.96
CA LEU A 81 -2.46 8.27 1.07
C LEU A 81 -2.84 7.31 -0.06
N GLY A 82 -3.35 6.13 0.31
CA GLY A 82 -3.95 5.19 -0.63
C GLY A 82 -5.46 5.40 -0.68
N SER A 83 -6.05 5.37 -1.87
CA SER A 83 -7.50 5.45 -2.04
C SER A 83 -7.96 4.73 -3.30
N TRP A 84 -9.16 4.17 -3.24
CA TRP A 84 -9.84 3.56 -4.38
C TRP A 84 -11.35 3.77 -4.23
N VAL A 85 -12.07 3.60 -5.34
CA VAL A 85 -13.53 3.59 -5.34
C VAL A 85 -13.97 2.14 -5.53
N GLU A 86 -14.52 1.54 -4.47
CA GLU A 86 -14.91 0.13 -4.47
C GLU A 86 -15.88 -0.18 -5.63
N GLY A 87 -15.52 -1.18 -6.43
CA GLY A 87 -16.33 -1.61 -7.59
C GLY A 87 -16.30 -0.68 -8.81
N ALA A 88 -15.49 0.39 -8.81
CA ALA A 88 -15.44 1.32 -9.95
C ALA A 88 -15.01 0.67 -11.27
N VAL A 89 -14.21 -0.40 -11.19
CA VAL A 89 -13.77 -1.21 -12.34
C VAL A 89 -14.62 -2.46 -12.56
N GLY A 90 -15.81 -2.53 -11.95
CA GLY A 90 -16.76 -3.64 -12.11
C GLY A 90 -16.40 -4.92 -11.35
N VAL A 91 -15.27 -4.93 -10.63
CA VAL A 91 -14.83 -6.02 -9.76
C VAL A 91 -14.50 -5.49 -8.38
N SER A 92 -14.80 -6.28 -7.35
CA SER A 92 -14.55 -5.92 -5.96
C SER A 92 -13.09 -6.21 -5.57
N SER A 93 -12.53 -5.35 -4.73
CA SER A 93 -11.19 -5.52 -4.14
C SER A 93 -11.06 -6.75 -3.26
N TYR A 94 -12.18 -7.25 -2.72
CA TYR A 94 -12.23 -8.52 -2.01
C TYR A 94 -11.76 -9.71 -2.86
N ILE A 95 -11.84 -9.65 -4.19
CA ILE A 95 -11.33 -10.74 -5.05
C ILE A 95 -9.81 -10.81 -4.95
N LEU A 96 -9.13 -9.67 -4.98
CA LEU A 96 -7.68 -9.60 -4.80
C LEU A 96 -7.30 -10.13 -3.41
N TYR A 97 -7.99 -9.66 -2.37
CA TYR A 97 -7.76 -10.09 -0.99
C TYR A 97 -8.03 -11.60 -0.79
N SER A 98 -9.11 -12.13 -1.39
CA SER A 98 -9.46 -13.55 -1.32
C SER A 98 -8.41 -14.43 -1.99
N ASN A 99 -7.85 -13.99 -3.13
CA ASN A 99 -6.79 -14.72 -3.80
C ASN A 99 -5.49 -14.74 -2.98
N ILE A 100 -5.17 -13.66 -2.28
CA ILE A 100 -4.04 -13.62 -1.34
C ILE A 100 -4.30 -14.61 -0.20
N LEU A 101 -5.47 -14.55 0.44
CA LEU A 101 -5.84 -15.48 1.51
C LEU A 101 -5.74 -16.95 1.06
N LEU A 102 -6.25 -17.28 -0.13
CA LEU A 102 -6.22 -18.66 -0.65
C LEU A 102 -4.81 -19.19 -0.95
N ASN A 103 -3.85 -18.30 -1.26
CA ASN A 103 -2.48 -18.71 -1.57
C ASN A 103 -1.58 -18.82 -0.33
N TYR A 104 -1.95 -18.16 0.78
CA TYR A 104 -1.12 -18.05 1.99
C TYR A 104 -1.74 -18.68 3.26
N MET A 105 -2.98 -19.19 3.20
CA MET A 105 -3.60 -20.03 4.23
C MET A 105 -3.59 -21.51 3.84
#